data_AF-A0A445AVU4-F1
#
_entry.id   AF-A0A445AVU4-F1
#
_cell.length_a   1.000
_cell.length_b   1.000
_cell.length_c   1.000
_cell.angle_alpha   90.00
_cell.angle_beta   90.00
_cell.angle_gamma   90.00
#
_symmetry.space_group_name_H-M   'P 1'
#
loop_
_entity.id
_entity.type
_entity.pdbx_description
1 polymer ?
#
loop_
_entity_poly.entity_id
_entity_poly.type
_entity_poly.pdbx_seq_one_letter_code
_entity_poly.pdbx_strand_id
1 'polypeptide(L)'
;MAKSIYGMSMDGDEPPHKGDNSNNNSIGLKNSLSSSSVMIPIPIIDVSLLSSSEPESEKLRSALTSAGCFQEKQKYSRPANDSKGYENDRIVSKKQVLDWSYRLILRVFPEKNRRHSLWPQNPIDFSDILEEFSIKVKSRMDYLLRCMGRSLNPEEGSFLDQFGGQSLFAARFRFYPRCSRPNLVLKPHTNRSVITVLLQDNGVEGLQVLR
;
A
#
# COMPACT_ATOMS: atom_id res chain seq x y z
N MET A 1 -13.62 -26.43 -14.56
CA MET A 1 -13.74 -24.96 -14.39
C MET A 1 -12.42 -24.48 -13.78
N ALA A 2 -11.92 -23.28 -14.10
CA ALA A 2 -10.69 -22.81 -13.41
C ALA A 2 -11.05 -22.46 -11.95
N LYS A 3 -10.30 -22.98 -10.97
CA LYS A 3 -10.50 -22.65 -9.56
C LYS A 3 -10.15 -21.18 -9.29
N SER A 4 -10.82 -20.55 -8.32
CA SER A 4 -10.41 -19.23 -7.82
C SER A 4 -9.11 -19.35 -7.01
N ILE A 5 -8.34 -18.27 -6.87
CA ILE A 5 -7.14 -18.26 -6.02
C ILE A 5 -7.52 -18.62 -4.57
N TYR A 6 -8.67 -18.15 -4.10
CA TYR A 6 -9.18 -18.52 -2.78
C TYR A 6 -9.49 -20.02 -2.67
N GLY A 7 -10.13 -20.61 -3.67
CA GLY A 7 -10.38 -22.06 -3.71
C GLY A 7 -9.08 -22.86 -3.71
N MET A 8 -8.12 -22.45 -4.54
CA MET A 8 -6.77 -23.05 -4.56
C MET A 8 -6.07 -22.93 -3.20
N SER A 9 -6.19 -21.77 -2.54
CA SER A 9 -5.65 -21.52 -1.21
C SER A 9 -6.25 -22.45 -0.15
N MET A 10 -7.56 -22.64 -0.16
CA MET A 10 -8.28 -23.50 0.79
C MET A 10 -7.97 -24.99 0.57
N ASP A 11 -7.78 -25.39 -0.69
CA ASP A 11 -7.46 -26.78 -1.06
C ASP A 11 -5.95 -27.11 -0.91
N GLY A 12 -5.11 -26.11 -0.64
CA GLY A 12 -3.65 -26.28 -0.55
C GLY A 12 -2.95 -26.45 -1.91
N ASP A 13 -3.62 -26.07 -3.01
CA ASP A 13 -3.08 -26.17 -4.35
C ASP A 13 -1.85 -25.25 -4.54
N GLU A 14 -0.97 -25.63 -5.48
CA GLU A 14 0.16 -24.79 -5.86
C GLU A 14 -0.26 -23.66 -6.80
N PRO A 15 0.37 -22.47 -6.71
CA PRO A 15 0.12 -21.40 -7.67
C PRO A 15 0.50 -21.85 -9.08
N PRO A 16 -0.28 -21.44 -10.12
CA PRO A 16 0.02 -21.85 -11.47
C PRO A 16 1.41 -21.35 -11.87
N HIS A 17 2.22 -22.26 -12.43
CA HIS A 17 3.55 -21.93 -12.94
C HIS A 17 3.42 -20.83 -14.00
N LYS A 18 4.06 -19.68 -13.75
CA LYS A 18 4.27 -18.67 -14.80
C LYS A 18 5.18 -19.33 -15.83
N GLY A 19 4.64 -19.67 -17.01
CA GLY A 19 5.48 -20.12 -18.12
C GLY A 19 6.60 -19.11 -18.34
N ASP A 20 7.82 -19.61 -18.57
CA ASP A 20 8.98 -18.78 -18.90
C ASP A 20 8.69 -17.98 -20.17
N ASN A 21 8.20 -16.75 -20.02
CA ASN A 21 8.28 -15.75 -21.07
C ASN A 21 9.71 -15.17 -21.03
N SER A 22 10.68 -16.01 -21.37
CA SER A 22 12.04 -15.58 -21.65
C SER A 22 12.05 -14.86 -23.00
N ASN A 23 11.66 -13.59 -23.00
CA ASN A 23 12.06 -12.65 -24.04
C ASN A 23 12.54 -11.35 -23.37
N ASN A 24 13.85 -11.36 -23.11
CA ASN A 24 14.81 -10.26 -23.13
C ASN A 24 14.42 -8.92 -22.50
N ASN A 25 14.78 -8.76 -21.22
CA ASN A 25 15.73 -7.73 -20.75
C ASN A 25 16.02 -7.92 -19.25
N SER A 26 16.49 -9.12 -18.87
CA SER A 26 17.05 -9.32 -17.53
C SER A 26 18.46 -8.73 -17.49
N ILE A 27 18.58 -7.52 -16.96
CA ILE A 27 19.84 -7.13 -16.31
C ILE A 27 20.00 -8.11 -15.14
N GLY A 28 21.10 -8.85 -15.15
CA GLY A 28 21.29 -10.05 -14.36
C GLY A 28 21.15 -9.83 -12.86
N LEU A 29 20.20 -10.52 -12.26
CA LEU A 29 20.31 -11.02 -10.89
C LEU A 29 20.29 -12.54 -10.96
N LYS A 30 21.44 -13.12 -11.34
CA LYS A 30 21.73 -14.53 -11.04
C LYS A 30 22.80 -14.55 -9.96
N ASN A 31 22.44 -15.19 -8.85
CA ASN A 31 23.31 -15.73 -7.82
C ASN A 31 24.21 -14.74 -7.05
N SER A 32 23.62 -14.07 -6.05
CA SER A 32 24.34 -13.76 -4.80
C SER A 32 23.36 -13.55 -3.63
N LEU A 33 22.57 -14.57 -3.27
CA LEU A 33 21.98 -14.65 -1.93
C LEU A 33 23.06 -15.16 -0.94
N SER A 34 24.13 -14.39 -0.83
CA SER A 34 25.06 -14.43 0.30
C SER A 34 25.39 -13.01 0.67
N SER A 35 24.51 -12.37 1.43
CA SER A 35 24.91 -11.28 2.29
C SER A 35 23.81 -11.09 3.31
N SER A 36 24.18 -11.18 4.58
CA SER A 36 23.42 -10.64 5.69
C SER A 36 22.97 -9.22 5.34
N SER A 37 21.77 -9.11 4.78
CA SER A 37 21.14 -7.82 4.52
C SER A 37 20.69 -7.35 5.89
N VAL A 38 21.51 -6.52 6.54
CA VAL A 38 21.13 -5.85 7.78
C VAL A 38 19.78 -5.19 7.50
N MET A 39 18.70 -5.72 8.08
CA MET A 39 17.40 -5.07 8.00
C MET A 39 17.52 -3.76 8.77
N ILE A 40 17.90 -2.70 8.07
CA ILE A 40 17.80 -1.35 8.60
C ILE A 40 16.31 -1.18 8.92
N PRO A 41 15.92 -0.83 10.15
CA PRO A 41 14.52 -0.68 10.52
C PRO A 41 13.89 0.49 9.76
N ILE A 42 12.60 0.39 9.43
CA ILE A 42 11.89 1.51 8.80
C ILE A 42 11.84 2.68 9.80
N PRO A 43 12.27 3.90 9.42
CA PRO A 43 12.21 5.04 10.32
C PRO A 43 10.79 5.25 10.86
N ILE A 44 10.67 5.57 12.15
CA ILE A 44 9.39 5.94 12.77
C ILE A 44 9.39 7.45 12.95
N ILE A 45 8.33 8.10 12.49
CA ILE A 45 8.14 9.55 12.54
C ILE A 45 6.81 9.85 13.23
N ASP A 46 6.80 10.83 14.12
CA ASP A 46 5.58 11.42 14.68
C ASP A 46 5.20 12.64 13.84
N VAL A 47 4.29 12.47 12.87
CA VAL A 47 3.88 13.55 11.96
C VAL A 47 3.35 14.77 12.73
N SER A 48 2.76 14.58 13.91
CA SER A 48 2.24 15.69 14.70
C SER A 48 3.30 16.64 15.25
N LEU A 49 4.57 16.22 15.28
CA LEU A 49 5.68 17.03 15.78
C LEU A 49 6.47 17.72 14.66
N LEU A 50 6.18 17.44 13.39
CA LEU A 50 6.93 17.99 12.25
C LEU A 50 6.89 19.52 12.14
N SER A 51 5.88 20.18 12.70
CA SER A 51 5.83 21.65 12.74
C SER A 51 6.53 22.26 13.94
N SER A 52 6.85 21.48 14.97
CA SER A 52 7.29 21.96 16.28
C SER A 52 8.61 21.36 16.77
N SER A 53 9.21 20.43 16.01
CA SER A 53 10.41 19.70 16.40
C SER A 53 11.38 19.59 15.24
N GLU A 54 12.48 20.36 15.30
CA GLU A 54 13.58 20.26 14.33
C GLU A 54 14.15 18.83 14.24
N PRO A 55 14.40 18.11 15.36
CA PRO A 55 14.84 16.72 15.27
C PRO A 55 13.88 15.81 14.50
N GLU A 56 12.57 16.03 14.60
CA GLU A 56 11.58 15.22 13.90
C GLU A 56 11.54 15.56 12.40
N SER A 57 11.66 16.85 12.06
CA SER A 57 11.84 17.32 10.68
C SER A 57 13.10 16.76 10.03
N GLU A 58 14.21 16.67 10.77
CA GLU A 58 15.45 16.06 10.29
C GLU A 58 15.30 14.56 10.02
N LYS A 59 14.57 13.83 10.88
CA LYS A 59 14.21 12.42 10.62
C LYS A 59 13.39 12.27 9.35
N LEU A 60 12.42 13.15 9.13
CA LEU A 60 11.65 13.17 7.89
C LEU A 60 12.55 13.37 6.68
N ARG A 61 13.40 14.41 6.70
CA ARG A 61 14.36 14.68 5.62
C ARG A 61 15.24 13.47 5.34
N SER A 62 15.82 12.87 6.38
CA SER A 62 16.65 11.68 6.27
C SER A 62 15.88 10.50 5.66
N ALA A 63 14.66 10.23 6.11
CA ALA A 63 13.82 9.15 5.57
C ALA A 63 13.49 9.37 4.08
N LEU A 64 13.19 10.61 3.68
CA LEU A 64 12.90 10.96 2.29
C LEU A 64 14.12 10.77 1.37
N THR A 65 15.32 11.11 1.85
CA THR A 65 16.54 11.03 1.03
C THR A 65 17.21 9.66 1.01
N SER A 66 17.01 8.83 2.06
CA SER A 66 17.71 7.54 2.20
C SER A 66 16.82 6.32 2.00
N ALA A 67 15.57 6.36 2.45
CA ALA A 67 14.71 5.18 2.53
C ALA A 67 13.47 5.25 1.63
N GLY A 68 13.00 6.46 1.29
CA GLY A 68 11.77 6.68 0.54
C GLY A 68 10.50 6.18 1.25
N CYS A 69 10.59 5.77 2.52
CA CYS A 69 9.50 5.24 3.33
C CYS A 69 9.76 5.45 4.83
N PHE A 70 8.68 5.56 5.59
CA PHE A 70 8.69 5.62 7.06
C PHE A 70 7.36 5.10 7.62
N GLN A 71 7.35 4.78 8.91
CA GLN A 71 6.14 4.44 9.67
C GLN A 71 5.69 5.66 10.47
N GLU A 72 4.37 5.91 10.48
CA GLU A 72 3.79 6.90 11.37
C GLU A 72 3.69 6.36 12.79
N LYS A 73 4.14 7.14 13.78
CA LYS A 73 4.07 6.77 15.18
C LYS A 73 2.62 6.69 15.63
N GLN A 74 2.17 5.48 15.94
CA GLN A 74 0.84 5.25 16.47
C GLN A 74 0.78 5.75 17.93
N LYS A 75 0.18 6.93 18.17
CA LYS A 75 0.04 7.49 19.54
C LYS A 75 -0.88 6.66 20.45
N TYR A 76 -1.73 5.81 19.88
CA TYR A 76 -2.67 4.98 20.61
C TYR A 76 -2.77 3.59 19.95
N SER A 77 -2.00 2.62 20.42
CA SER A 77 -2.27 1.22 20.09
C SER A 77 -3.49 0.75 20.89
N ARG A 78 -4.55 0.28 20.21
CA ARG A 78 -5.68 -0.39 20.88
C ARG A 78 -5.28 -1.82 21.27
N PRO A 79 -5.77 -2.35 22.40
CA PRO A 79 -5.62 -3.76 22.72
C PRO A 79 -6.33 -4.64 21.67
N ALA A 80 -5.72 -5.77 21.34
CA ALA A 80 -6.21 -6.73 20.36
C ALA A 80 -7.47 -7.44 20.86
N ASN A 81 -8.62 -7.15 20.26
CA ASN A 81 -9.80 -8.01 20.22
C ASN A 81 -10.81 -7.42 19.22
N ASP A 82 -10.83 -7.91 17.98
CA ASP A 82 -12.03 -8.54 17.40
C ASP A 82 -11.71 -9.19 16.04
N SER A 83 -12.52 -10.18 15.64
CA SER A 83 -12.29 -11.05 14.49
C SER A 83 -13.53 -11.15 13.58
N LYS A 84 -13.29 -11.30 12.26
CA LYS A 84 -14.19 -11.64 11.10
C LYS A 84 -14.42 -10.46 10.12
N GLY A 85 -14.54 -10.62 8.80
CA GLY A 85 -14.54 -11.74 7.84
C GLY A 85 -14.58 -11.19 6.39
N TYR A 86 -14.36 -12.03 5.37
CA TYR A 86 -14.23 -11.64 3.94
C TYR A 86 -15.37 -12.24 3.08
N GLU A 87 -15.88 -11.50 2.08
CA GLU A 87 -16.89 -11.97 1.12
C GLU A 87 -16.39 -11.91 -0.35
N ASN A 88 -16.90 -12.82 -1.17
CA ASN A 88 -16.45 -13.24 -2.50
C ASN A 88 -16.72 -12.25 -3.63
N ASP A 89 -15.91 -12.35 -4.70
CA ASP A 89 -16.27 -11.91 -6.05
C ASP A 89 -16.05 -13.03 -7.08
N ARG A 90 -17.02 -13.19 -8.01
CA ARG A 90 -17.10 -14.31 -8.97
C ARG A 90 -16.06 -14.19 -10.10
N ILE A 91 -15.51 -15.32 -10.53
CA ILE A 91 -14.50 -15.43 -11.62
C ILE A 91 -15.13 -15.17 -13.00
N VAL A 92 -14.51 -14.32 -13.82
CA VAL A 92 -15.01 -13.97 -15.18
C VAL A 92 -14.20 -14.58 -16.35
N SER A 93 -13.00 -15.19 -16.21
CA SER A 93 -12.43 -15.98 -17.34
C SER A 93 -11.22 -16.89 -17.01
N LYS A 94 -10.92 -17.86 -17.90
CA LYS A 94 -9.94 -18.97 -17.77
C LYS A 94 -8.49 -18.68 -18.22
N LYS A 95 -8.11 -17.46 -18.62
CA LYS A 95 -6.80 -17.22 -19.31
C LYS A 95 -5.90 -16.12 -18.74
N GLN A 96 -6.11 -15.69 -17.50
CA GLN A 96 -5.25 -14.67 -16.89
C GLN A 96 -4.24 -15.33 -15.94
N VAL A 97 -2.96 -15.02 -16.09
CA VAL A 97 -1.95 -15.25 -15.05
C VAL A 97 -2.29 -14.30 -13.91
N LEU A 98 -2.86 -14.81 -12.84
CA LEU A 98 -3.34 -14.01 -11.72
C LEU A 98 -2.17 -13.67 -10.78
N ASP A 99 -2.04 -12.41 -10.39
CA ASP A 99 -1.34 -12.05 -9.15
C ASP A 99 -2.04 -12.81 -8.01
N TRP A 100 -1.32 -13.41 -7.06
CA TRP A 100 -1.90 -14.17 -5.93
C TRP A 100 -2.51 -13.23 -4.89
N SER A 101 -3.45 -12.41 -5.34
CA SER A 101 -4.11 -11.37 -4.58
C SER A 101 -5.41 -10.98 -5.27
N TYR A 102 -6.42 -10.67 -4.48
CA TYR A 102 -7.59 -9.92 -4.95
C TYR A 102 -7.35 -8.44 -4.76
N ARG A 103 -7.86 -7.62 -5.68
CA ARG A 103 -7.67 -6.17 -5.68
C ARG A 103 -9.00 -5.46 -5.91
N LEU A 104 -9.30 -4.52 -5.03
CA LEU A 104 -10.34 -3.52 -5.23
C LEU A 104 -9.69 -2.14 -5.24
N ILE A 105 -9.99 -1.32 -6.26
CA ILE A 105 -9.52 0.06 -6.35
C ILE A 105 -10.74 0.98 -6.45
N LEU A 106 -10.90 1.87 -5.48
CA LEU A 106 -11.99 2.84 -5.44
C LEU A 106 -11.42 4.26 -5.52
N ARG A 107 -11.96 5.08 -6.42
CA ARG A 107 -11.67 6.51 -6.44
C ARG A 107 -12.43 7.18 -5.30
N VAL A 108 -11.73 7.94 -4.47
CA VAL A 108 -12.30 8.63 -3.31
C VAL A 108 -12.16 10.16 -3.41
N PHE A 109 -11.16 10.66 -4.15
CA PHE A 109 -11.08 12.08 -4.52
C PHE A 109 -10.74 12.31 -6.00
N PRO A 110 -11.23 13.41 -6.60
CA PRO A 110 -12.21 14.35 -6.02
C PRO A 110 -13.60 13.71 -5.88
N GLU A 111 -14.45 14.26 -5.00
CA GLU A 111 -15.74 13.64 -4.62
C GLU A 111 -16.67 13.43 -5.82
N LYS A 112 -16.70 14.40 -6.74
CA LYS A 112 -17.43 14.33 -8.01
C LYS A 112 -17.05 13.13 -8.89
N ASN A 113 -15.88 12.53 -8.68
CA ASN A 113 -15.41 11.37 -9.42
C ASN A 113 -15.68 10.05 -8.68
N ARG A 114 -16.33 10.08 -7.51
CA ARG A 114 -16.78 8.87 -6.81
C ARG A 114 -17.87 8.18 -7.63
N ARG A 115 -17.77 6.87 -7.71
CA ARG A 115 -18.77 6.02 -8.38
C ARG A 115 -19.36 5.07 -7.34
N HIS A 116 -20.29 5.58 -6.52
CA HIS A 116 -20.92 4.81 -5.44
C HIS A 116 -21.57 3.52 -5.92
N SER A 117 -22.04 3.47 -7.17
CA SER A 117 -22.58 2.25 -7.78
C SER A 117 -21.56 1.11 -7.90
N LEU A 118 -20.26 1.40 -7.76
CA LEU A 118 -19.16 0.42 -7.78
C LEU A 118 -18.60 0.14 -6.39
N TRP A 119 -19.11 0.80 -5.35
CA TRP A 119 -18.66 0.60 -3.99
C TRP A 119 -19.42 -0.58 -3.36
N PRO A 120 -18.76 -1.40 -2.52
CA PRO A 120 -19.43 -2.41 -1.73
C PRO A 120 -20.61 -1.84 -0.94
N GLN A 121 -21.73 -2.56 -0.98
CA GLN A 121 -22.92 -2.28 -0.15
C GLN A 121 -22.95 -3.16 1.10
N ASN A 122 -22.03 -4.12 1.21
CA ASN A 122 -21.82 -4.94 2.39
C ASN A 122 -20.34 -4.81 2.82
N PRO A 123 -20.06 -4.38 4.06
CA PRO A 123 -21.02 -3.93 5.08
C PRO A 123 -21.73 -2.63 4.67
N ILE A 124 -22.92 -2.39 5.22
CA ILE A 124 -23.80 -1.26 4.84
C ILE A 124 -23.16 0.11 5.07
N ASP A 125 -22.27 0.19 6.05
CA ASP A 125 -21.51 1.37 6.47
C ASP A 125 -20.17 1.52 5.73
N PHE A 126 -19.85 0.63 4.78
CA PHE A 126 -18.58 0.65 4.05
C PHE A 126 -18.29 2.02 3.41
N SER A 127 -19.30 2.61 2.78
CA SER A 127 -19.14 3.88 2.07
C SER A 127 -18.82 5.01 3.04
N ASP A 128 -19.60 5.14 4.11
CA ASP A 128 -19.43 6.20 5.10
C ASP A 128 -18.05 6.10 5.79
N ILE A 129 -17.65 4.88 6.17
CA ILE A 129 -16.33 4.61 6.77
C ILE A 129 -15.22 4.99 5.80
N LEU A 130 -15.32 4.57 4.53
CA LEU A 130 -14.28 4.84 3.53
C LEU A 130 -14.15 6.34 3.25
N GLU A 131 -15.26 7.08 3.20
CA GLU A 131 -15.25 8.52 3.02
C GLU A 131 -14.60 9.24 4.20
N GLU A 132 -15.04 8.94 5.42
CA GLU A 132 -14.49 9.54 6.64
C GLU A 132 -12.99 9.26 6.74
N PHE A 133 -12.58 8.00 6.53
CA PHE A 133 -11.19 7.60 6.51
C PHE A 133 -10.40 8.36 5.44
N SER A 134 -10.93 8.45 4.23
CA SER A 134 -10.26 9.13 3.12
C SER A 134 -10.08 10.62 3.38
N ILE A 135 -11.07 11.30 3.97
CA ILE A 135 -10.98 12.72 4.35
C ILE A 135 -9.84 12.92 5.37
N LYS A 136 -9.82 12.10 6.43
CA LYS A 136 -8.79 12.18 7.48
C LYS A 136 -7.39 11.91 6.92
N VAL A 137 -7.24 10.87 6.09
CA VAL A 137 -5.97 10.54 5.45
C VAL A 137 -5.54 11.65 4.50
N LYS A 138 -6.42 12.17 3.65
CA LYS A 138 -6.10 13.28 2.75
C LYS A 138 -5.57 14.49 3.51
N SER A 139 -6.27 14.91 4.57
CA SER A 139 -5.83 16.03 5.42
C SER A 139 -4.43 15.80 5.99
N ARG A 140 -4.13 14.59 6.47
CA ARG A 140 -2.80 14.22 6.97
C ARG A 140 -1.74 14.23 5.86
N MET A 141 -2.07 13.76 4.66
CA MET A 141 -1.14 13.76 3.52
C MET A 141 -0.87 15.18 3.01
N ASP A 142 -1.89 16.04 2.96
CA ASP A 142 -1.69 17.44 2.58
C ASP A 142 -0.75 18.15 3.57
N TYR A 143 -0.92 17.90 4.87
CA TYR A 143 -0.01 18.39 5.90
C TYR A 143 1.40 17.82 5.73
N LEU A 144 1.54 16.51 5.51
CA LEU A 144 2.84 15.88 5.28
C LEU A 144 3.53 16.44 4.04
N LEU A 145 2.82 16.70 2.94
CA LEU A 145 3.38 17.31 1.73
C LEU A 145 3.91 18.72 1.99
N ARG A 146 3.25 19.51 2.85
CA ARG A 146 3.77 20.81 3.31
C ARG A 146 5.05 20.64 4.10
N CYS A 147 5.08 19.70 5.05
CA CYS A 147 6.30 19.39 5.82
C CYS A 147 7.44 18.94 4.91
N MET A 148 7.18 18.05 3.95
CA MET A 148 8.16 17.65 2.93
C MET A 148 8.66 18.85 2.13
N GLY A 149 7.75 19.75 1.73
CA GLY A 149 8.04 21.01 1.07
C GLY A 149 9.05 21.80 1.87
N ARG A 150 8.73 22.11 3.13
CA ARG A 150 9.59 22.84 4.06
C ARG A 150 10.94 22.14 4.31
N SER A 151 10.96 20.81 4.41
CA SER A 151 12.18 20.04 4.67
C SER A 151 13.12 19.93 3.47
N LEU A 152 12.61 19.99 2.24
CA LEU A 152 13.37 19.75 1.00
C LEU A 152 13.52 21.00 0.10
N ASN A 153 12.66 22.02 0.26
CA ASN A 153 12.54 23.18 -0.61
C ASN A 153 12.26 24.45 0.24
N PRO A 154 12.72 25.67 -0.14
CA PRO A 154 12.34 26.90 0.55
C PRO A 154 10.84 27.23 0.55
N GLU A 155 10.05 26.71 -0.42
CA GLU A 155 8.62 27.00 -0.52
C GLU A 155 7.75 25.81 -0.07
N GLU A 156 7.11 25.96 1.09
CA GLU A 156 6.29 24.94 1.76
C GLU A 156 5.12 24.41 0.91
N GLY A 157 4.50 25.26 0.08
CA GLY A 157 3.34 24.91 -0.75
C GLY A 157 3.67 24.18 -2.06
N SER A 158 4.93 24.18 -2.47
CA SER A 158 5.35 23.82 -3.83
C SER A 158 4.92 22.42 -4.30
N PHE A 159 4.82 21.44 -3.40
CA PHE A 159 4.31 20.11 -3.76
C PHE A 159 2.80 20.09 -3.97
N LEU A 160 2.04 20.83 -3.14
CA LEU A 160 0.58 20.86 -3.24
C LEU A 160 0.12 21.61 -4.50
N ASP A 161 0.83 22.69 -4.85
CA ASP A 161 0.48 23.54 -5.98
C ASP A 161 0.62 22.81 -7.32
N GLN A 162 1.53 21.82 -7.40
CA GLN A 162 1.67 20.95 -8.57
C GLN A 162 0.40 20.13 -8.88
N PHE A 163 -0.49 19.93 -7.90
CA PHE A 163 -1.75 19.22 -8.13
C PHE A 163 -2.88 20.12 -8.64
N GLY A 164 -2.68 21.44 -8.72
CA GLY A 164 -3.68 22.38 -9.25
C GLY A 164 -5.03 22.31 -8.54
N GLY A 165 -5.03 21.98 -7.24
CA GLY A 165 -6.25 21.78 -6.45
C GLY A 165 -7.04 20.49 -6.77
N GLN A 166 -6.52 19.60 -7.62
CA GLN A 166 -7.16 18.35 -8.02
C GLN A 166 -6.37 17.11 -7.58
N SER A 167 -6.20 16.95 -6.26
CA SER A 167 -5.57 15.75 -5.71
C SER A 167 -6.39 14.49 -6.03
N LEU A 168 -5.82 13.61 -6.86
CA LEU A 168 -6.39 12.30 -7.15
C LEU A 168 -6.04 11.33 -6.03
N PHE A 169 -7.05 10.81 -5.34
CA PHE A 169 -6.87 9.85 -4.27
C PHE A 169 -7.68 8.59 -4.55
N ALA A 170 -7.05 7.43 -4.38
CA ALA A 170 -7.68 6.14 -4.58
C ALA A 170 -7.36 5.21 -3.42
N ALA A 171 -8.39 4.58 -2.86
CA ALA A 171 -8.25 3.50 -1.90
C ALA A 171 -7.96 2.21 -2.66
N ARG A 172 -6.95 1.46 -2.21
CA ARG A 172 -6.55 0.18 -2.81
C ARG A 172 -6.62 -0.90 -1.73
N PHE A 173 -7.58 -1.79 -1.84
CA PHE A 173 -7.70 -2.97 -0.98
C PHE A 173 -7.00 -4.12 -1.65
N ARG A 174 -6.14 -4.81 -0.90
CA ARG A 174 -5.46 -6.02 -1.34
C ARG A 174 -5.75 -7.13 -0.35
N PHE A 175 -6.21 -8.26 -0.86
CA PHE A 175 -6.40 -9.46 -0.05
C PHE A 175 -5.49 -10.55 -0.60
N TYR A 176 -4.67 -11.13 0.27
CA TYR A 176 -3.70 -12.17 -0.09
C TYR A 176 -4.14 -13.49 0.56
N PRO A 177 -4.73 -14.43 -0.19
CA PRO A 177 -4.99 -15.77 0.30
C PRO A 177 -3.69 -16.49 0.68
N ARG A 178 -3.76 -17.47 1.58
CA ARG A 178 -2.61 -18.32 1.92
C ARG A 178 -2.02 -18.95 0.65
N CYS A 179 -0.70 -19.02 0.58
CA CYS A 179 0.02 -19.56 -0.57
C CYS A 179 0.99 -20.64 -0.11
N SER A 180 0.99 -21.79 -0.77
CA SER A 180 1.96 -22.86 -0.56
C SER A 180 3.38 -22.49 -1.04
N ARG A 181 3.49 -21.54 -1.99
CA ARG A 181 4.76 -21.06 -2.56
C ARG A 181 4.83 -19.51 -2.60
N PRO A 182 4.92 -18.83 -1.45
CA PRO A 182 4.85 -17.36 -1.37
C PRO A 182 5.95 -16.64 -2.19
N ASN A 183 7.12 -17.26 -2.35
CA ASN A 183 8.26 -16.69 -3.08
C ASN A 183 8.04 -16.58 -4.60
N LEU A 184 7.00 -17.22 -5.16
CA LEU A 184 6.77 -17.27 -6.61
C LEU A 184 5.65 -16.32 -7.09
N VAL A 185 4.93 -15.70 -6.17
CA VAL A 185 3.64 -15.08 -6.50
C VAL A 185 3.65 -13.55 -6.55
N LEU A 186 4.49 -12.88 -5.76
CA LEU A 186 4.60 -11.42 -5.74
C LEU A 186 5.86 -10.95 -6.47
N LYS A 187 5.76 -9.77 -7.11
CA LYS A 187 6.87 -9.15 -7.82
C LYS A 187 7.29 -7.82 -7.16
N PRO A 188 8.60 -7.55 -7.05
CA PRO A 188 9.09 -6.23 -6.68
C PRO A 188 8.55 -5.16 -7.62
N HIS A 189 8.16 -4.00 -7.08
CA HIS A 189 7.72 -2.85 -7.85
C HIS A 189 7.92 -1.55 -7.06
N THR A 190 7.95 -0.43 -7.77
CA THR A 190 7.81 0.91 -7.19
C THR A 190 6.38 1.42 -7.39
N ASN A 191 5.96 2.32 -6.51
CA ASN A 191 4.67 2.99 -6.64
C ASN A 191 4.77 4.16 -7.62
N ARG A 192 3.69 4.39 -8.38
CA ARG A 192 3.55 5.55 -9.28
C ARG A 192 2.80 6.73 -8.62
N SER A 193 2.36 6.58 -7.37
CA SER A 193 1.74 7.64 -6.58
C SER A 193 2.81 8.52 -5.94
N VAL A 194 2.43 9.76 -5.63
CA VAL A 194 3.29 10.71 -4.90
C VAL A 194 3.52 10.22 -3.47
N ILE A 195 2.44 9.87 -2.76
CA ILE A 195 2.48 9.22 -1.46
C ILE A 195 1.55 8.01 -1.50
N THR A 196 1.97 6.92 -0.85
CA THR A 196 1.12 5.77 -0.55
C THR A 196 1.07 5.60 0.97
N VAL A 197 -0.14 5.60 1.54
CA VAL A 197 -0.38 5.20 2.93
C VAL A 197 -0.79 3.74 2.92
N LEU A 198 -0.09 2.92 3.70
CA LEU A 198 -0.42 1.51 3.88
C LEU A 198 -0.99 1.30 5.28
N LEU A 199 -2.20 0.76 5.35
CA LEU A 199 -2.76 0.17 6.56
C LEU A 199 -2.68 -1.34 6.41
N GLN A 200 -1.94 -2.00 7.31
CA GLN A 200 -1.73 -3.44 7.29
C GLN A 200 -2.55 -4.10 8.39
N ASP A 201 -3.08 -5.30 8.13
CA ASP A 201 -3.85 -6.06 9.10
C ASP A 201 -2.98 -6.45 10.30
N ASN A 202 -3.55 -6.35 11.50
CA ASN A 202 -2.87 -6.71 12.73
C ASN A 202 -2.49 -8.20 12.72
N GLY A 203 -1.24 -8.51 13.10
CA GLY A 203 -0.75 -9.89 13.21
C GLY A 203 -0.44 -10.58 11.88
N VAL A 204 -0.50 -9.86 10.75
CA VAL A 204 -0.08 -10.36 9.45
C VAL A 204 1.09 -9.52 8.94
N GLU A 205 2.24 -10.15 8.72
CA GLU A 205 3.41 -9.51 8.10
C GLU A 205 3.46 -9.77 6.59
N GLY A 206 4.13 -8.91 5.82
CA GLY A 206 4.30 -9.15 4.38
C GLY A 206 4.89 -8.00 3.56
N LEU A 207 4.88 -6.76 4.05
CA LEU A 207 5.58 -5.68 3.37
C LEU A 207 7.10 -5.90 3.46
N GLN A 208 7.75 -5.94 2.30
CA GLN A 208 9.20 -5.91 2.18
C GLN A 208 9.60 -4.68 1.37
N VAL A 209 10.62 -3.97 1.84
CA VAL A 209 11.18 -2.81 1.17
C VAL A 209 12.62 -3.13 0.80
N LEU A 210 12.95 -3.00 -0.48
CA LEU A 210 14.33 -3.07 -0.94
C LEU A 210 15.03 -1.77 -0.52
N ARG A 211 16.19 -1.90 0.11
CA ARG A 211 17.04 -0.80 0.57
C ARG A 211 18.42 -0.92 -0.01
#